data_AF-A0A2E4WI76-F1
#
_entry.id   AF-A0A2E4WI76-F1
#
_cell.length_a   1.000
_cell.length_b   1.000
_cell.length_c   1.000
_cell.angle_alpha   90.00
_cell.angle_beta   90.00
_cell.angle_gamma   90.00
#
_symmetry.space_group_name_H-M   'P 1'
#
loop_
_entity.id
_entity.type
_entity.pdbx_description
1 polymer ?
#
loop_
_entity_poly.entity_id
_entity_poly.type
_entity_poly.pdbx_seq_one_letter_code
_entity_poly.pdbx_strand_id
1 'polypeptide(L)'
;MNNKQIKFLIILNILFVGCVSTGGLSKVNRHSETVGQASSFNFQNSATRLLDRYSYTINRYEEYSSRMYYETMWKDHSLFDDEIDIEINAVQTRLILEARPKIKEPTAGRETYSVKFTGEVLVRMDPFGEWITISMTPQRKVYFKQLADDFKFDLRASIGRF
;
A
#
# COMPACT_ATOMS: atom_id res chain seq x y z
N MET A 1 -54.79 16.73 -18.07
CA MET A 1 -53.57 15.94 -18.34
C MET A 1 -54.01 14.53 -18.76
N ASN A 2 -53.77 14.12 -20.00
CA ASN A 2 -54.36 12.87 -20.53
C ASN A 2 -53.71 11.61 -19.95
N ASN A 3 -54.48 10.55 -19.75
CA ASN A 3 -54.00 9.26 -19.23
C ASN A 3 -52.81 8.66 -20.02
N LYS A 4 -52.63 9.03 -21.30
CA LYS A 4 -51.46 8.66 -22.10
C LYS A 4 -50.17 9.41 -21.72
N GLN A 5 -50.28 10.67 -21.30
CA GLN A 5 -49.17 11.51 -20.84
C GLN A 5 -48.65 11.00 -19.47
N ILE A 6 -49.56 10.55 -18.59
CA ILE A 6 -49.21 9.97 -17.28
C ILE A 6 -48.46 8.64 -17.45
N LYS A 7 -48.88 7.78 -18.38
CA LYS A 7 -48.20 6.50 -18.65
C LYS A 7 -46.79 6.68 -19.21
N PHE A 8 -46.57 7.71 -20.04
CA PHE A 8 -45.25 8.00 -20.59
C PHE A 8 -44.28 8.53 -19.52
N LEU A 9 -44.77 9.31 -18.55
CA LEU A 9 -43.97 9.84 -17.44
C LEU A 9 -43.53 8.77 -16.43
N ILE A 10 -44.33 7.70 -16.27
CA ILE A 10 -44.03 6.56 -15.38
C ILE A 10 -42.95 5.65 -15.99
N ILE A 11 -42.99 5.42 -17.31
CA ILE A 11 -42.00 4.56 -18.00
C ILE A 11 -40.62 5.24 -18.06
N LEU A 12 -40.57 6.58 -18.13
CA LEU A 12 -39.31 7.33 -18.17
C LEU A 12 -38.57 7.35 -16.81
N ASN A 13 -39.27 7.15 -15.70
CA ASN A 13 -38.66 7.12 -14.36
C ASN A 13 -37.98 5.79 -14.00
N ILE A 14 -38.25 4.70 -14.74
CA ILE A 14 -37.67 3.37 -14.45
C ILE A 14 -36.27 3.22 -15.06
N LEU A 15 -35.87 4.09 -15.99
CA LEU A 15 -34.58 4.02 -16.69
C LEU A 15 -33.44 4.80 -15.99
N PHE A 16 -33.70 5.44 -14.86
CA PHE A 16 -32.70 6.21 -14.09
C PHE A 16 -32.31 5.60 -12.74
N VAL A 17 -32.60 4.32 -12.49
CA VAL A 17 -31.93 3.56 -11.41
C VAL A 17 -30.53 3.14 -11.89
N GLY A 18 -29.75 4.13 -12.35
CA GLY A 18 -28.35 3.99 -12.66
C GLY A 18 -27.58 3.97 -11.35
N CYS A 19 -26.99 2.82 -11.04
CA CYS A 19 -25.77 2.61 -10.28
C CYS A 19 -25.38 3.81 -9.38
N VAL A 20 -25.97 3.89 -8.19
CA VAL A 20 -25.31 4.58 -7.08
C VAL A 20 -24.05 3.76 -6.80
N SER A 21 -22.92 4.20 -7.38
CA SER A 21 -21.62 3.81 -6.87
C SER A 21 -21.53 4.49 -5.50
N THR A 22 -21.92 3.77 -4.47
CA THR A 22 -21.50 4.10 -3.11
C THR A 22 -19.99 4.12 -3.14
N GLY A 23 -19.43 5.32 -3.27
CA GLY A 23 -18.06 5.62 -2.88
C GLY A 23 -17.96 5.44 -1.37
N GLY A 24 -18.12 4.18 -0.92
CA GLY A 24 -17.86 3.79 0.43
C GLY A 24 -16.41 4.13 0.70
N LEU A 25 -16.15 4.81 1.82
CA LEU A 25 -14.81 4.92 2.38
C LEU A 25 -14.19 3.53 2.33
N SER A 26 -13.29 3.31 1.36
CA SER A 26 -12.55 2.07 1.23
C SER A 26 -11.92 1.81 2.58
N LYS A 27 -12.24 0.66 3.19
CA LYS A 27 -11.54 0.19 4.37
C LYS A 27 -10.04 0.28 4.09
N VAL A 28 -9.30 1.04 4.90
CA VAL A 28 -7.89 1.31 4.65
C VAL A 28 -7.10 0.02 4.95
N ASN A 29 -6.80 -0.75 3.91
CA ASN A 29 -6.00 -1.98 3.98
C ASN A 29 -4.49 -1.71 3.84
N ARG A 30 -4.08 -0.46 4.01
CA ARG A 30 -2.72 0.00 3.75
C ARG A 30 -2.15 0.77 4.93
N HIS A 31 -0.92 0.44 5.31
CA HIS A 31 -0.08 1.25 6.19
C HIS A 31 0.89 2.05 5.32
N SER A 32 1.06 3.34 5.58
CA SER A 32 1.98 4.19 4.83
C SER A 32 2.69 5.17 5.75
N GLU A 33 4.02 5.22 5.66
CA GLU A 33 4.86 6.15 6.43
C GLU A 33 5.98 6.70 5.55
N THR A 34 6.32 7.97 5.74
CA THR A 34 7.57 8.54 5.21
C THR A 34 8.70 8.19 6.17
N VAL A 35 9.60 7.30 5.75
CA VAL A 35 10.65 6.73 6.61
C VAL A 35 11.92 7.57 6.64
N GLY A 36 12.08 8.53 5.73
CA GLY A 36 13.19 9.48 5.79
C GLY A 36 13.61 10.02 4.44
N GLN A 37 14.90 10.37 4.36
CA GLN A 37 15.52 10.89 3.15
C GLN A 37 16.78 10.08 2.83
N ALA A 38 17.06 9.89 1.54
CA ALA A 38 18.19 9.10 1.09
C ALA A 38 18.71 9.59 -0.27
N SER A 39 19.98 9.32 -0.56
CA SER A 39 20.47 9.27 -1.94
C SER A 39 19.91 8.04 -2.66
N SER A 40 19.99 8.01 -3.99
CA SER A 40 19.58 6.82 -4.77
C SER A 40 20.28 5.54 -4.28
N PHE A 41 21.60 5.59 -4.12
CA PHE A 41 22.40 4.46 -3.62
C PHE A 41 21.96 3.97 -2.23
N ASN A 42 21.76 4.89 -1.27
CA ASN A 42 21.37 4.53 0.09
C ASN A 42 19.95 3.94 0.13
N PHE A 43 19.05 4.45 -0.70
CA PHE A 43 17.71 3.90 -0.85
C PHE A 43 17.75 2.47 -1.38
N GLN A 44 18.42 2.22 -2.51
CA GLN A 44 18.48 0.90 -3.13
C GLN A 44 19.09 -0.15 -2.18
N ASN A 45 20.20 0.19 -1.51
CA ASN A 45 20.85 -0.70 -0.55
C ASN A 45 19.99 -0.99 0.68
N SER A 46 19.30 0.02 1.21
CA SER A 46 18.47 -0.16 2.40
C SER A 46 17.15 -0.85 2.08
N ALA A 47 16.57 -0.58 0.91
CA ALA A 47 15.41 -1.29 0.39
C ALA A 47 15.73 -2.78 0.21
N THR A 48 16.81 -3.12 -0.48
CA THR A 48 17.21 -4.53 -0.70
C THR A 48 17.46 -5.25 0.62
N ARG A 49 18.16 -4.62 1.58
CA ARG A 49 18.41 -5.21 2.91
C ARG A 49 17.12 -5.42 3.72
N LEU A 50 16.17 -4.48 3.66
CA LEU A 50 14.88 -4.64 4.32
C LEU A 50 14.10 -5.81 3.72
N LEU A 51 14.00 -5.85 2.39
CA LEU A 51 13.25 -6.89 1.69
C LEU A 51 13.87 -8.28 1.94
N ASP A 52 15.19 -8.39 1.95
CA ASP A 52 15.90 -9.63 2.27
C ASP A 52 15.69 -10.07 3.73
N ARG A 53 15.86 -9.15 4.70
CA ARG A 53 15.64 -9.40 6.14
C ARG A 53 14.26 -9.99 6.43
N TYR A 54 13.24 -9.48 5.74
CA TYR A 54 11.86 -9.93 5.91
C TYR A 54 11.42 -10.92 4.82
N SER A 55 12.35 -11.44 4.00
CA SER A 55 12.12 -12.43 2.95
C SER A 55 10.94 -12.09 2.03
N TYR A 56 10.92 -10.86 1.51
CA TYR A 56 10.00 -10.42 0.46
C TYR A 56 10.68 -10.48 -0.91
N THR A 57 10.07 -11.18 -1.85
CA THR A 57 10.55 -11.27 -3.23
C THR A 57 10.13 -10.03 -4.02
N ILE A 58 11.06 -9.40 -4.73
CA ILE A 58 10.77 -8.27 -5.62
C ILE A 58 9.99 -8.78 -6.83
N ASN A 59 8.82 -8.19 -7.08
CA ASN A 59 8.02 -8.41 -8.29
C ASN A 59 8.38 -7.39 -9.38
N ARG A 60 8.56 -6.13 -8.95
CA ARG A 60 8.78 -5.01 -9.87
C ARG A 60 9.76 -4.01 -9.27
N TYR A 61 10.75 -3.63 -10.06
CA TYR A 61 11.65 -2.52 -9.80
C TYR A 61 11.59 -1.56 -10.98
N GLU A 62 11.38 -0.28 -10.70
CA GLU A 62 11.29 0.77 -11.70
C GLU A 62 12.12 1.98 -11.27
N GLU A 63 12.95 2.49 -12.18
CA GLU A 63 13.68 3.74 -12.05
C GLU A 63 13.32 4.63 -13.24
N TYR A 64 12.40 5.60 -13.03
CA TYR A 64 11.93 6.50 -14.08
C TYR A 64 11.95 7.95 -13.62
N SER A 65 12.46 8.84 -14.47
CA SER A 65 12.45 10.31 -14.40
C SER A 65 13.05 11.00 -13.17
N SER A 66 13.13 10.30 -12.03
CA SER A 66 13.62 10.70 -10.69
C SER A 66 12.92 9.90 -9.58
N ARG A 67 12.11 8.88 -9.90
CA ARG A 67 11.46 8.02 -8.92
C ARG A 67 12.10 6.66 -8.97
N MET A 68 12.42 6.11 -7.79
CA MET A 68 12.73 4.70 -7.66
C MET A 68 11.60 4.00 -6.92
N TYR A 69 11.22 2.83 -7.39
CA TYR A 69 10.06 2.10 -6.94
C TYR A 69 10.37 0.61 -6.85
N TYR A 70 10.15 0.02 -5.68
CA TYR A 70 10.14 -1.42 -5.46
C TYR A 70 8.74 -1.85 -5.08
N GLU A 71 8.27 -2.94 -5.67
CA GLU A 71 7.05 -3.63 -5.29
C GLU A 71 7.33 -5.12 -5.20
N THR A 72 6.84 -5.73 -4.12
CA THR A 72 7.05 -7.15 -3.86
C THR A 72 5.95 -8.00 -4.47
N MET A 73 6.21 -9.31 -4.59
CA MET A 73 5.13 -10.28 -4.71
C MET A 73 4.26 -10.26 -3.45
N TRP A 74 3.02 -10.76 -3.56
CA TRP A 74 2.22 -11.07 -2.39
C TRP A 74 2.90 -12.21 -1.62
N LYS A 75 3.09 -12.00 -0.32
CA LYS A 75 3.72 -12.94 0.60
C LYS A 75 2.68 -13.45 1.60
N ASP A 76 2.55 -14.76 1.73
CA ASP A 76 1.73 -15.39 2.76
C ASP A 76 2.32 -15.16 4.16
N HIS A 77 1.43 -14.99 5.13
CA HIS A 77 1.78 -14.85 6.53
C HIS A 77 0.96 -15.78 7.41
N SER A 78 1.53 -16.19 8.52
CA SER A 78 0.76 -16.73 9.63
C SER A 78 -0.23 -15.67 10.13
N LEU A 79 -1.39 -16.13 10.56
CA LEU A 79 -2.41 -15.29 11.17
C LEU A 79 -1.95 -14.82 12.54
N PHE A 80 -2.29 -13.59 12.87
CA PHE A 80 -2.24 -13.10 14.23
C PHE A 80 -3.52 -13.45 15.01
N ASP A 81 -3.48 -13.38 16.34
CA ASP A 81 -4.63 -13.70 17.19
C ASP A 81 -5.84 -12.82 16.83
N ASP A 82 -5.63 -11.53 16.58
CA ASP A 82 -6.70 -10.59 16.21
C ASP A 82 -7.27 -10.83 14.80
N GLU A 83 -6.53 -11.53 13.94
CA GLU A 83 -6.99 -11.98 12.62
C GLU A 83 -7.81 -13.27 12.75
N ILE A 84 -7.42 -14.17 13.66
CA ILE A 84 -8.15 -15.40 13.99
C ILE A 84 -9.51 -15.06 14.64
N ASP A 85 -9.54 -14.11 15.57
CA ASP A 85 -10.75 -13.68 16.28
C ASP A 85 -11.84 -13.13 15.35
N ILE A 86 -11.45 -12.63 14.17
CA ILE A 86 -12.37 -12.13 13.14
C ILE A 86 -12.54 -13.11 11.98
N GLU A 87 -12.20 -14.39 12.18
CA GLU A 87 -12.43 -15.49 11.24
C GLU A 87 -11.67 -15.35 9.90
N ILE A 88 -10.49 -14.71 9.90
CA ILE A 88 -9.62 -14.75 8.71
C ILE A 88 -9.00 -16.14 8.59
N ASN A 89 -9.04 -16.70 7.39
CA ASN A 89 -8.44 -17.99 7.08
C ASN A 89 -7.00 -17.87 6.56
N ALA A 90 -6.74 -16.85 5.74
CA ALA A 90 -5.41 -16.60 5.18
C ALA A 90 -5.15 -15.11 4.99
N VAL A 91 -3.88 -14.71 5.09
CA VAL A 91 -3.45 -13.32 4.96
C VAL A 91 -2.21 -13.21 4.09
N GLN A 92 -2.26 -12.28 3.15
CA GLN A 92 -1.16 -11.93 2.27
C GLN A 92 -0.78 -10.47 2.45
N THR A 93 0.52 -10.21 2.33
CA THR A 93 1.05 -8.85 2.41
C THR A 93 1.93 -8.53 1.22
N ARG A 94 1.94 -7.26 0.84
CA ARG A 94 2.84 -6.72 -0.18
C ARG A 94 3.48 -5.44 0.33
N LEU A 95 4.75 -5.25 0.03
CA LEU A 95 5.47 -4.02 0.31
C LEU A 95 5.67 -3.21 -0.97
N ILE A 96 5.55 -1.90 -0.82
CA ILE A 96 5.86 -0.92 -1.84
C ILE A 96 6.81 0.11 -1.21
N LEU A 97 8.04 0.17 -1.72
CA LEU A 97 9.08 1.09 -1.26
C LEU A 97 9.35 2.11 -2.35
N GLU A 98 9.36 3.38 -1.99
CA GLU A 98 9.38 4.43 -2.99
C GLU A 98 10.27 5.60 -2.59
N ALA A 99 11.17 6.01 -3.47
CA ALA A 99 11.95 7.22 -3.35
C ALA A 99 11.47 8.25 -4.37
N ARG A 100 10.95 9.38 -3.88
CA ARG A 100 10.50 10.53 -4.69
C ARG A 100 11.52 11.67 -4.58
N PRO A 101 11.81 12.41 -5.66
CA PRO A 101 12.70 13.55 -5.55
C PRO A 101 12.04 14.61 -4.66
N LYS A 102 12.82 15.27 -3.81
CA LYS A 102 12.39 16.57 -3.29
C LYS A 102 12.50 17.60 -4.41
N ILE A 103 11.53 18.51 -4.49
CA ILE A 103 11.62 19.67 -5.38
C ILE A 103 12.94 20.39 -5.05
N LYS A 104 13.81 20.51 -6.06
CA LYS A 104 15.21 20.91 -5.93
C LYS A 104 15.35 22.21 -5.14
N GLU A 105 16.13 22.19 -4.06
CA GLU A 105 16.84 23.39 -3.62
C GLU A 105 18.03 23.59 -4.57
N PRO A 106 18.14 24.73 -5.27
CA PRO A 106 19.16 24.97 -6.30
C PRO A 106 20.61 24.85 -5.81
N THR A 107 20.83 24.85 -4.49
CA THR A 107 22.14 25.10 -3.87
C THR A 107 22.82 23.84 -3.32
N ALA A 108 22.12 22.72 -3.22
CA ALA A 108 22.67 21.46 -2.67
C ALA A 108 22.92 20.48 -3.83
N GLY A 109 24.17 20.41 -4.31
CA GLY A 109 24.59 19.57 -5.46
C GLY A 109 24.46 18.05 -5.29
N ARG A 110 23.57 17.55 -4.40
CA ARG A 110 23.27 16.13 -4.21
C ARG A 110 21.76 15.90 -4.25
N GLU A 111 21.33 15.02 -5.16
CA GLU A 111 19.93 14.59 -5.24
C GLU A 111 19.52 13.84 -3.97
N THR A 112 18.53 14.40 -3.28
CA THR A 112 17.96 13.82 -2.07
C THR A 112 16.51 13.42 -2.33
N TYR A 113 16.19 12.16 -2.01
CA TYR A 113 14.88 11.57 -2.22
C TYR A 113 14.14 11.48 -0.88
N SER A 114 12.86 11.80 -0.87
CA SER A 114 11.93 11.46 0.20
C SER A 114 11.51 10.00 0.04
N VAL A 115 11.76 9.19 1.06
CA VAL A 115 11.49 7.75 1.02
C VAL A 115 10.18 7.45 1.74
N LYS A 116 9.28 6.74 1.05
CA LYS A 116 8.00 6.26 1.54
C LYS A 116 7.98 4.74 1.61
N PHE A 117 7.53 4.23 2.74
CA PHE A 117 7.19 2.84 2.97
C PHE A 117 5.68 2.67 2.85
N THR A 118 5.24 1.59 2.22
CA THR A 118 3.83 1.21 2.13
C THR A 118 3.69 -0.30 2.29
N GLY A 119 2.85 -0.73 3.23
CA GLY A 119 2.47 -2.13 3.41
C GLY A 119 0.98 -2.30 3.11
N GLU A 120 0.64 -3.31 2.33
CA GLU A 120 -0.75 -3.65 1.96
C GLU A 120 -1.11 -5.04 2.46
N VAL A 121 -2.40 -5.23 2.76
CA VAL A 121 -2.95 -6.52 3.18
C VAL A 121 -4.12 -6.95 2.29
N LEU A 122 -4.11 -8.23 1.96
CA LEU A 122 -5.25 -8.98 1.44
C LEU A 122 -5.54 -10.14 2.39
N VAL A 123 -6.81 -10.48 2.53
CA VAL A 123 -7.23 -11.59 3.38
C VAL A 123 -8.18 -12.49 2.61
N ARG A 124 -8.32 -13.72 3.10
CA ARG A 124 -9.31 -14.67 2.64
C ARG A 124 -10.07 -15.18 3.85
N MET A 125 -11.40 -15.14 3.81
CA MET A 125 -12.26 -15.59 4.92
C MET A 125 -12.55 -17.09 4.85
N ASP A 126 -12.56 -17.66 3.65
CA ASP A 126 -12.83 -19.08 3.38
C ASP A 126 -11.58 -19.77 2.80
N PRO A 127 -11.28 -21.04 3.10
CA PRO A 127 -10.16 -21.79 2.50
C PRO A 127 -10.07 -21.75 0.97
N PHE A 128 -11.17 -21.53 0.25
CA PHE A 128 -11.24 -21.46 -1.20
C PHE A 128 -11.88 -20.15 -1.70
N GLY A 129 -12.07 -19.17 -0.81
CA GLY A 129 -12.65 -17.88 -1.14
C GLY A 129 -11.73 -16.97 -1.97
N GLU A 130 -12.28 -15.82 -2.36
CA GLU A 130 -11.54 -14.76 -3.03
C GLU A 130 -10.68 -13.95 -2.05
N TRP A 131 -9.59 -13.39 -2.56
CA TRP A 131 -8.80 -12.40 -1.83
C TRP A 131 -9.53 -11.07 -1.76
N ILE A 132 -9.81 -10.61 -0.55
CA ILE A 132 -10.55 -9.37 -0.30
C ILE A 132 -9.72 -8.36 0.50
N THR A 133 -10.06 -7.09 0.32
CA THR A 133 -9.51 -6.00 1.13
C THR A 133 -10.37 -5.76 2.36
N ILE A 134 -9.76 -5.80 3.55
CA ILE A 134 -10.40 -5.39 4.80
C ILE A 134 -9.60 -4.29 5.48
N SER A 135 -10.17 -3.69 6.53
CA SER A 135 -9.41 -2.78 7.39
C SER A 135 -8.30 -3.57 8.07
N MET A 136 -7.09 -3.03 8.06
CA MET A 136 -5.95 -3.67 8.70
C MET A 136 -6.16 -3.82 10.22
N THR A 137 -5.88 -5.02 10.76
CA THR A 137 -6.00 -5.30 12.19
C THR A 137 -4.91 -4.55 13.00
N PRO A 138 -5.12 -4.31 14.32
CA PRO A 138 -4.10 -3.71 15.17
C PRO A 138 -2.73 -4.41 15.11
N GLN A 139 -2.67 -5.73 15.19
CA GLN A 139 -1.41 -6.48 15.17
C GLN A 139 -0.74 -6.37 13.80
N ARG A 140 -1.51 -6.41 12.70
CA ARG A 140 -0.96 -6.20 11.36
C ARG A 140 -0.43 -4.77 11.15
N LYS A 141 -1.05 -3.76 11.76
CA LYS A 141 -0.52 -2.38 11.77
C LYS A 141 0.80 -2.30 12.54
N VAL A 142 0.90 -2.96 13.70
CA VAL A 142 2.15 -3.02 14.49
C VAL A 142 3.26 -3.70 13.68
N TYR A 143 2.95 -4.81 13.00
CA TYR A 143 3.88 -5.49 12.11
C TYR A 143 4.43 -4.53 11.04
N PHE A 144 3.58 -3.86 10.27
CA PHE A 144 4.07 -2.91 9.25
C PHE A 144 4.80 -1.71 9.82
N LYS A 145 4.39 -1.24 11.01
CA LYS A 145 5.12 -0.19 11.71
C LYS A 145 6.55 -0.63 12.05
N GLN A 146 6.73 -1.86 12.53
CA GLN A 146 8.07 -2.40 12.80
C GLN A 146 8.94 -2.41 11.55
N LEU A 147 8.40 -2.87 10.41
CA LEU A 147 9.11 -2.85 9.12
C LEU A 147 9.50 -1.42 8.70
N ALA A 148 8.60 -0.44 8.89
CA ALA A 148 8.87 0.96 8.58
C ALA A 148 9.95 1.56 9.50
N ASP A 149 9.92 1.24 10.79
CA ASP A 149 10.90 1.69 11.78
C ASP A 149 12.29 1.08 11.52
N ASP A 150 12.34 -0.21 11.16
CA ASP A 150 13.56 -0.89 10.72
C ASP A 150 14.15 -0.24 9.46
N PHE A 151 13.30 0.08 8.48
CA PHE A 151 13.75 0.74 7.25
C PHE A 151 14.31 2.15 7.53
N LYS A 152 13.63 2.89 8.42
CA LYS A 152 14.08 4.21 8.90
C LYS A 152 15.42 4.14 9.62
N PHE A 153 15.65 3.09 10.41
CA PHE A 153 16.93 2.84 11.06
C PHE A 153 18.03 2.57 10.03
N ASP A 154 17.80 1.67 9.07
CA ASP A 154 18.77 1.34 8.02
C ASP A 154 19.15 2.56 7.16
N LEU A 155 18.17 3.39 6.82
CA LEU A 155 18.39 4.64 6.10
C LEU A 155 19.26 5.61 6.90
N ARG A 156 18.98 5.81 8.19
CA ARG A 156 19.80 6.69 9.06
C ARG A 156 21.23 6.19 9.20
N ALA A 157 21.41 4.88 9.41
CA ALA A 157 22.72 4.26 9.54
C ALA A 157 23.56 4.39 8.25
N SER A 158 22.92 4.47 7.08
CA SER A 158 23.60 4.62 5.79
C SER A 158 24.15 6.03 5.52
N ILE A 159 23.72 7.06 6.27
CA ILE A 159 24.13 8.45 6.06
C ILE A 159 25.56 8.69 6.56
N GLY A 160 26.03 7.93 7.56
CA GLY A 160 27.33 8.14 8.21
C GLY A 160 28.51 7.33 7.66
N ARG A 161 28.38 6.65 6.51
CA ARG A 161 29.41 5.75 5.95
C ARG A 161 30.18 6.32 4.76
N PHE A 162 30.30 7.65 4.66
CA PHE A 162 31.05 8.34 3.60
C PHE A 162 32.26 9.08 4.16
#